data_AF-A0A453BXF4-F1
#
_entry.id   AF-A0A453BXF4-F1
#
_cell.length_a   1.000
_cell.length_b   1.000
_cell.length_c   1.000
_cell.angle_alpha   90.00
_cell.angle_beta   90.00
_cell.angle_gamma   90.00
#
_symmetry.space_group_name_H-M   'P 1'
#
loop_
_entity.id
_entity.type
_entity.pdbx_description
1 polymer ?
#
loop_
_entity_poly.entity_id
_entity_poly.type
_entity_poly.pdbx_seq_one_letter_code
_entity_poly.pdbx_strand_id
1 'polypeptide(L)'
;MQVLRFLLSNARWWLEEYKFDGFRFDGVTSMMYTHHGLQMTFTGNYGEYFGFATDVDAVVYLMLVNDLIHGLYPDAVSIGEDVSGMPTFCIPVPDGGVGFDYRLHMAVADKWIELLKQSDESWKMGDIVHTLTNRRWLEKCVTYAESHDQALVGDKTIAFWLMDKDMYDFMALDRPSTPRIDRGIALHKMIRLVTMGLGGEGYLNFMGNEFGHPEWIDFPRGPQTLPTGKVLPGNNNSYDKCRRRFDLGDADFLRYRGMQEFDQAMQHLEEKYGFMTSEHQYVSRKHEEDKVIIFERGDLVFVFNFHWSNSFF
;
A
#
# COMPACT_ATOMS: atom_id res chain seq x y z
N MET A 1 24.78 -2.75 -24.88
CA MET A 1 24.77 -1.30 -25.18
C MET A 1 23.45 -0.80 -25.79
N GLN A 2 22.80 -1.52 -26.71
CA GLN A 2 21.52 -1.06 -27.29
C GLN A 2 20.35 -1.08 -26.29
N VAL A 3 20.26 -2.10 -25.42
CA VAL A 3 19.21 -2.20 -24.38
C VAL A 3 19.28 -1.03 -23.38
N LEU A 4 20.47 -0.72 -22.85
CA LEU A 4 20.66 0.43 -21.96
C LEU A 4 20.23 1.74 -22.62
N ARG A 5 20.63 1.97 -23.89
CA ARG A 5 20.19 3.16 -24.63
C ARG A 5 18.66 3.21 -24.71
N PHE A 6 18.03 2.10 -25.08
CA PHE A 6 16.57 2.04 -25.20
C PHE A 6 15.86 2.39 -23.88
N LEU A 7 16.25 1.76 -22.77
CA LEU A 7 15.60 1.95 -21.48
C LEU A 7 15.86 3.33 -20.87
N LEU A 8 17.10 3.82 -20.92
CA LEU A 8 17.47 5.16 -20.43
C LEU A 8 16.80 6.25 -21.27
N SER A 9 16.75 6.09 -22.60
CA SER A 9 16.01 7.00 -23.46
C SER A 9 14.51 6.93 -23.21
N ASN A 10 13.95 5.77 -22.83
CA ASN A 10 12.54 5.65 -22.48
C ASN A 10 12.20 6.43 -21.20
N ALA A 11 13.01 6.31 -20.15
CA ALA A 11 12.83 7.10 -18.93
C ALA A 11 12.86 8.61 -19.23
N ARG A 12 13.87 9.07 -19.99
CA ARG A 12 13.95 10.47 -20.40
C ARG A 12 12.74 10.91 -21.25
N TRP A 13 12.31 10.09 -22.20
CA TRP A 13 11.20 10.41 -23.11
C TRP A 13 9.90 10.70 -22.36
N TRP A 14 9.57 9.89 -21.34
CA TRP A 14 8.37 10.11 -20.52
C TRP A 14 8.45 11.42 -19.70
N LEU A 15 9.61 11.74 -19.13
CA LEU A 15 9.80 13.02 -18.42
C LEU A 15 9.74 14.21 -19.39
N GLU A 16 10.38 14.10 -20.56
CA GLU A 16 10.54 15.22 -21.49
C GLU A 16 9.29 15.51 -22.30
N GLU A 17 8.63 14.49 -22.85
CA GLU A 17 7.49 14.68 -23.76
C GLU A 17 6.16 14.72 -23.04
N TYR A 18 5.99 13.85 -22.03
CA TYR A 18 4.73 13.71 -21.31
C TYR A 18 4.72 14.45 -19.98
N LYS A 19 5.85 15.02 -19.56
CA LYS A 19 5.98 15.84 -18.35
C LYS A 19 5.55 15.10 -17.08
N PHE A 20 5.84 13.80 -17.01
CA PHE A 20 5.73 13.07 -15.75
C PHE A 20 6.72 13.64 -14.73
N ASP A 21 6.32 13.69 -13.46
CA ASP A 21 7.16 14.18 -12.35
C ASP A 21 7.99 13.06 -11.70
N GLY A 22 8.05 11.88 -12.31
CA GLY A 22 8.70 10.72 -11.74
C GLY A 22 8.15 9.39 -12.22
N PHE A 23 8.59 8.31 -11.57
CA PHE A 23 8.26 6.94 -11.92
C PHE A 23 8.07 6.05 -10.71
N ARG A 24 7.18 5.07 -10.86
CA ARG A 24 7.24 3.82 -10.11
C ARG A 24 7.83 2.75 -11.02
N PHE A 25 8.90 2.10 -10.57
CA PHE A 25 9.49 0.95 -11.25
C PHE A 25 8.85 -0.31 -10.67
N ASP A 26 8.16 -1.06 -11.52
CA ASP A 26 7.41 -2.26 -11.13
C ASP A 26 8.29 -3.50 -11.21
N GLY A 27 8.03 -4.47 -10.32
CA GLY A 27 8.73 -5.76 -10.32
C GLY A 27 10.23 -5.66 -10.08
N VAL A 28 10.70 -4.71 -9.27
CA VAL A 28 12.14 -4.49 -9.06
C VAL A 28 12.80 -5.70 -8.38
N THR A 29 12.09 -6.39 -7.48
CA THR A 29 12.55 -7.69 -6.94
C THR A 29 12.84 -8.71 -8.04
N SER A 30 12.00 -8.75 -9.10
CA SER A 30 12.20 -9.65 -10.23
C SER A 30 13.47 -9.31 -11.00
N MET A 31 13.80 -8.02 -11.09
CA MET A 31 15.01 -7.55 -11.76
C MET A 31 16.28 -7.85 -10.94
N MET A 32 16.27 -7.57 -9.63
CA MET A 32 17.49 -7.62 -8.81
C MET A 32 17.98 -9.03 -8.49
N TYR A 33 17.15 -10.06 -8.66
CA TYR A 33 17.52 -11.44 -8.34
C TYR A 33 17.22 -12.38 -9.49
N THR A 34 18.16 -13.27 -9.79
CA THR A 34 18.05 -14.32 -10.82
C THR A 34 16.92 -15.33 -10.56
N HIS A 35 16.52 -15.51 -9.31
CA HIS A 35 15.34 -16.31 -8.94
C HIS A 35 14.04 -15.48 -8.91
N HIS A 36 14.11 -14.18 -9.24
CA HIS A 36 12.99 -13.26 -9.35
C HIS A 36 12.14 -13.11 -8.07
N GLY A 37 12.71 -13.40 -6.91
CA GLY A 37 11.97 -13.52 -5.64
C GLY A 37 10.98 -14.69 -5.55
N LEU A 38 10.90 -15.55 -6.58
CA LEU A 38 9.94 -16.66 -6.61
C LEU A 38 10.40 -17.80 -5.70
N GLN A 39 9.47 -18.32 -4.89
CA GLN A 39 9.72 -19.40 -3.92
C GLN A 39 10.86 -19.09 -2.93
N MET A 40 11.12 -17.80 -2.69
CA MET A 40 12.12 -17.32 -1.77
C MET A 40 11.47 -16.57 -0.62
N THR A 41 12.07 -16.70 0.56
CA THR A 41 11.70 -15.93 1.75
C THR A 41 12.90 -15.07 2.13
N PHE A 42 12.68 -13.76 2.25
CA PHE A 42 13.69 -12.84 2.74
C PHE A 42 13.54 -12.70 4.26
N THR A 43 14.52 -13.20 5.00
CA THR A 43 14.54 -13.20 6.48
C THR A 43 15.19 -11.95 7.06
N GLY A 44 15.85 -11.16 6.20
CA GLY A 44 16.72 -10.06 6.63
C GLY A 44 18.18 -10.47 6.78
N ASN A 45 18.53 -11.72 6.48
CA ASN A 45 19.93 -12.14 6.41
C ASN A 45 20.61 -11.53 5.17
N TYR A 46 21.73 -10.84 5.37
CA TYR A 46 22.39 -10.08 4.31
C TYR A 46 22.93 -10.97 3.17
N GLY A 47 23.18 -12.26 3.44
CA GLY A 47 23.57 -13.23 2.41
C GLY A 47 22.46 -13.54 1.38
N GLU A 48 21.20 -13.22 1.68
CA GLU A 48 20.08 -13.36 0.75
C GLU A 48 20.04 -12.23 -0.29
N TYR A 49 20.57 -11.06 0.04
CA TYR A 49 20.56 -9.88 -0.81
C TYR A 49 21.84 -9.71 -1.63
N PHE A 50 22.98 -10.11 -1.04
CA PHE A 50 24.30 -9.92 -1.62
C PHE A 50 24.98 -11.27 -1.85
N GLY A 51 24.88 -11.78 -3.09
CA GLY A 51 25.51 -13.03 -3.47
C GLY A 51 25.40 -13.28 -4.97
N PHE A 52 25.71 -14.51 -5.39
CA PHE A 52 25.63 -14.90 -6.81
C PHE A 52 24.21 -14.88 -7.39
N ALA A 53 23.19 -14.83 -6.53
CA ALA A 53 21.80 -14.71 -6.95
C ALA A 53 21.43 -13.27 -7.37
N THR A 54 22.19 -12.27 -6.94
CA THR A 54 21.97 -10.86 -7.27
C THR A 54 22.34 -10.61 -8.74
N ASP A 55 21.41 -10.09 -9.52
CA ASP A 55 21.65 -9.71 -10.91
C ASP A 55 22.32 -8.32 -10.95
N VAL A 56 23.64 -8.34 -11.11
CA VAL A 56 24.46 -7.11 -11.14
C VAL A 56 24.14 -6.25 -12.36
N ASP A 57 23.81 -6.84 -13.51
CA ASP A 57 23.50 -6.09 -14.72
C ASP A 57 22.20 -5.28 -14.53
N ALA A 58 21.20 -5.89 -13.88
CA ALA A 58 19.96 -5.23 -13.52
C ALA A 58 20.18 -4.11 -12.48
N VAL A 59 20.95 -4.36 -11.42
CA VAL A 59 21.26 -3.35 -10.41
C VAL A 59 22.01 -2.17 -11.01
N VAL A 60 22.99 -2.41 -11.91
CA VAL A 60 23.72 -1.34 -12.61
C VAL A 60 22.78 -0.52 -13.49
N TYR A 61 21.83 -1.15 -14.19
CA TYR A 61 20.80 -0.40 -14.93
C TYR A 61 19.96 0.50 -14.01
N LEU A 62 19.51 -0.02 -12.86
CA LEU A 62 18.72 0.74 -11.89
C LEU A 62 19.50 1.94 -11.33
N MET A 63 20.78 1.76 -11.01
CA MET A 63 21.67 2.86 -10.61
C MET A 63 21.80 3.90 -11.73
N LEU A 64 22.03 3.47 -12.97
CA LEU A 64 22.20 4.38 -14.11
C LEU A 64 20.92 5.18 -14.42
N VAL A 65 19.75 4.56 -14.31
CA VAL A 65 18.48 5.25 -14.60
C VAL A 65 18.12 6.24 -13.49
N ASN A 66 18.36 5.91 -12.22
CA ASN A 66 18.15 6.84 -11.11
C ASN A 66 19.14 8.02 -11.18
N ASP A 67 20.42 7.77 -11.44
CA ASP A 67 21.42 8.84 -11.64
C ASP A 67 21.05 9.76 -12.82
N LEU A 68 20.58 9.19 -13.94
CA LEU A 68 20.09 9.96 -15.08
C LEU A 68 18.87 10.81 -14.74
N ILE A 69 17.86 10.23 -14.08
CA ILE A 69 16.62 10.91 -13.71
C ILE A 69 16.94 12.12 -12.83
N HIS A 70 17.67 11.92 -11.74
CA HIS A 70 17.97 12.99 -10.78
C HIS A 70 19.02 13.99 -11.31
N GLY A 71 19.92 13.56 -12.20
CA GLY A 71 20.87 14.45 -12.85
C GLY A 71 20.23 15.40 -13.86
N LEU A 72 19.14 14.99 -14.53
CA LEU A 72 18.41 15.82 -15.49
C LEU A 72 17.22 16.56 -14.88
N TYR A 73 16.55 15.93 -13.91
CA TYR A 73 15.32 16.39 -13.28
C TYR A 73 15.43 16.19 -11.75
N PRO A 74 16.09 17.11 -11.03
CA PRO A 74 16.40 16.93 -9.61
C PRO A 74 15.18 16.75 -8.70
N ASP A 75 14.02 17.30 -9.11
CA ASP A 75 12.76 17.22 -8.36
C ASP A 75 11.94 15.96 -8.71
N ALA A 76 12.37 15.17 -9.70
CA ALA A 76 11.64 13.97 -10.10
C ALA A 76 11.75 12.88 -9.03
N VAL A 77 10.64 12.18 -8.78
CA VAL A 77 10.57 11.13 -7.75
C VAL A 77 10.66 9.74 -8.37
N SER A 78 11.52 8.88 -7.83
CA SER A 78 11.64 7.47 -8.21
C SER A 78 11.19 6.55 -7.06
N ILE A 79 10.22 5.66 -7.34
CA ILE A 79 9.69 4.70 -6.38
C ILE A 79 9.96 3.29 -6.89
N GLY A 80 10.58 2.44 -6.08
CA GLY A 80 10.76 1.02 -6.41
C GLY A 80 9.73 0.11 -5.77
N GLU A 81 9.10 -0.75 -6.57
CA GLU A 81 8.32 -1.89 -6.10
C GLU A 81 9.25 -3.07 -5.82
N ASP A 82 9.79 -3.11 -4.59
CA ASP A 82 10.62 -4.20 -4.10
C ASP A 82 10.02 -4.82 -2.83
N VAL A 83 9.65 -6.10 -2.92
CA VAL A 83 9.16 -6.88 -1.77
C VAL A 83 10.30 -7.47 -0.93
N SER A 84 11.53 -7.57 -1.48
CA SER A 84 12.62 -8.28 -0.78
C SER A 84 13.07 -7.56 0.48
N GLY A 85 13.16 -6.22 0.44
CA GLY A 85 13.81 -5.49 1.53
C GLY A 85 15.28 -5.19 1.30
N MET A 86 15.71 -5.09 0.04
CA MET A 86 17.13 -4.87 -0.28
C MET A 86 17.69 -3.66 0.50
N PRO A 87 18.77 -3.82 1.28
CA PRO A 87 19.42 -2.69 1.92
C PRO A 87 20.00 -1.72 0.89
N THR A 88 20.13 -0.44 1.28
CA THR A 88 20.70 0.63 0.42
C THR A 88 19.93 0.89 -0.87
N PHE A 89 18.67 0.44 -0.93
CA PHE A 89 17.83 0.56 -2.10
C PHE A 89 17.43 2.02 -2.33
N CYS A 90 17.10 2.72 -1.23
CA CYS A 90 16.73 4.13 -1.25
C CYS A 90 17.88 5.07 -0.84
N ILE A 91 19.12 4.65 -1.05
CA ILE A 91 20.32 5.46 -0.79
C ILE A 91 20.85 6.00 -2.12
N PRO A 92 21.34 7.25 -2.20
CA PRO A 92 21.85 7.83 -3.45
C PRO A 92 22.96 6.98 -4.10
N VAL A 93 23.01 6.99 -5.43
CA VAL A 93 24.04 6.28 -6.22
C VAL A 93 25.46 6.71 -5.85
N PRO A 94 25.78 8.00 -5.63
CA PRO A 94 27.13 8.42 -5.22
C PRO A 94 27.58 7.84 -3.87
N ASP A 95 26.63 7.50 -2.99
CA ASP A 95 26.87 6.91 -1.67
C ASP A 95 26.90 5.37 -1.72
N GLY A 96 26.76 4.79 -2.91
CA GLY A 96 26.80 3.34 -3.15
C GLY A 96 25.44 2.64 -3.06
N GLY A 97 24.33 3.38 -3.05
CA GLY A 97 22.98 2.82 -3.12
C GLY A 97 22.45 2.63 -4.54
N VAL A 98 21.22 2.13 -4.66
CA VAL A 98 20.52 1.94 -5.95
C VAL A 98 19.93 3.25 -6.48
N GLY A 99 19.71 4.24 -5.61
CA GLY A 99 19.31 5.59 -5.99
C GLY A 99 17.81 5.87 -6.03
N PHE A 100 16.95 4.96 -5.56
CA PHE A 100 15.52 5.26 -5.47
C PHE A 100 15.23 6.29 -4.36
N ASP A 101 14.21 7.13 -4.51
CA ASP A 101 13.76 8.00 -3.42
C ASP A 101 12.95 7.24 -2.38
N TYR A 102 12.07 6.36 -2.84
CA TYR A 102 11.16 5.60 -2.00
C TYR A 102 11.09 4.15 -2.43
N ARG A 103 10.68 3.31 -1.48
CA ARG A 103 10.17 1.96 -1.76
C ARG A 103 8.75 1.79 -1.25
N LEU A 104 8.03 0.83 -1.82
CA LEU A 104 6.72 0.45 -1.30
C LEU A 104 6.83 -0.39 -0.01
N HIS A 105 6.06 -0.04 1.01
CA HIS A 105 5.99 -0.80 2.26
C HIS A 105 4.98 -1.94 2.15
N MET A 106 5.31 -2.94 1.32
CA MET A 106 4.34 -3.95 0.86
C MET A 106 3.78 -4.86 1.97
N ALA A 107 4.55 -5.10 3.04
CA ALA A 107 4.14 -5.97 4.15
C ALA A 107 2.92 -5.45 4.95
N VAL A 108 2.60 -4.16 4.85
CA VAL A 108 1.48 -3.56 5.59
C VAL A 108 0.13 -4.09 5.12
N ALA A 109 -0.08 -4.16 3.80
CA ALA A 109 -1.34 -4.64 3.24
C ALA A 109 -1.59 -6.11 3.56
N ASP A 110 -0.53 -6.94 3.48
CA ASP A 110 -0.60 -8.35 3.86
C ASP A 110 -0.99 -8.53 5.33
N LYS A 111 -0.46 -7.69 6.22
CA LYS A 111 -0.80 -7.74 7.64
C LYS A 111 -2.27 -7.43 7.90
N TRP A 112 -2.85 -6.46 7.19
CA TRP A 112 -4.28 -6.19 7.32
C TRP A 112 -5.13 -7.35 6.85
N ILE A 113 -4.79 -7.99 5.74
CA ILE A 113 -5.49 -9.19 5.26
C ILE A 113 -5.36 -10.35 6.26
N GLU A 114 -4.17 -10.56 6.82
CA GLU A 114 -3.92 -11.58 7.86
C GLU A 114 -4.85 -11.37 9.06
N LEU A 115 -5.00 -10.13 9.52
CA LEU A 115 -5.84 -9.76 10.66
C LEU A 115 -7.33 -9.85 10.33
N LEU A 116 -7.75 -9.42 9.15
CA LEU A 116 -9.16 -9.45 8.70
C LEU A 116 -9.71 -10.87 8.51
N LYS A 117 -8.82 -11.87 8.40
CA LYS A 117 -9.18 -13.30 8.41
C LYS A 117 -9.39 -13.86 9.82
N GLN A 118 -9.05 -13.10 10.86
CA GLN A 118 -9.13 -13.48 12.27
C GLN A 118 -10.23 -12.67 12.99
N SER A 119 -10.52 -13.02 14.24
CA SER A 119 -11.46 -12.25 15.07
C SER A 119 -10.76 -11.08 15.75
N ASP A 120 -11.48 -9.99 16.04
CA ASP A 120 -10.93 -8.74 16.58
C ASP A 120 -10.19 -8.96 17.92
N GLU A 121 -10.67 -9.89 18.74
CA GLU A 121 -10.10 -10.20 20.04
C GLU A 121 -8.67 -10.74 19.94
N SER A 122 -8.38 -11.42 18.82
CA SER A 122 -7.08 -12.03 18.55
C SER A 122 -6.05 -11.04 18.00
N TRP A 123 -6.46 -9.83 17.61
CA TRP A 123 -5.56 -8.84 17.06
C TRP A 123 -4.54 -8.42 18.12
N LYS A 124 -3.26 -8.55 17.77
CA LYS A 124 -2.14 -8.14 18.62
C LYS A 124 -1.69 -6.74 18.25
N MET A 125 -1.84 -5.80 19.18
CA MET A 125 -1.47 -4.41 18.97
C MET A 125 0.04 -4.27 18.72
N GLY A 126 0.84 -5.08 19.41
CA GLY A 126 2.28 -5.17 19.21
C GLY A 126 2.67 -5.59 17.80
N ASP A 127 1.95 -6.54 17.20
CA ASP A 127 2.24 -7.01 15.84
C ASP A 127 1.87 -5.96 14.80
N ILE A 128 0.74 -5.26 14.97
CA ILE A 128 0.34 -4.13 14.11
C ILE A 128 1.41 -3.05 14.13
N VAL A 129 1.79 -2.59 15.33
CA VAL A 129 2.82 -1.55 15.50
C VAL A 129 4.14 -2.03 14.92
N HIS A 130 4.54 -3.28 15.18
CA HIS A 130 5.78 -3.83 14.66
C HIS A 130 5.79 -3.79 13.13
N THR A 131 4.75 -4.30 12.45
CA THR A 131 4.69 -4.25 10.99
C THR A 131 4.74 -2.82 10.44
N LEU A 132 4.00 -1.88 11.03
CA LEU A 132 3.99 -0.48 10.54
C LEU A 132 5.35 0.22 10.71
N THR A 133 6.08 -0.12 11.76
CA THR A 133 7.34 0.55 12.13
C THR A 133 8.61 -0.20 11.73
N ASN A 134 8.52 -1.48 11.35
CA ASN A 134 9.67 -2.31 11.00
C ASN A 134 10.21 -1.97 9.61
N ARG A 135 10.95 -0.86 9.54
CA ARG A 135 11.51 -0.29 8.32
C ARG A 135 12.95 0.13 8.54
N ARG A 136 13.66 0.31 7.44
CA ARG A 136 15.06 0.74 7.45
C ARG A 136 15.13 2.23 7.72
N TRP A 137 15.90 2.62 8.75
CA TRP A 137 16.19 4.03 9.00
C TRP A 137 16.98 4.64 7.82
N LEU A 138 16.70 5.90 7.48
CA LEU A 138 17.19 6.64 6.30
C LEU A 138 16.69 6.17 4.92
N GLU A 139 15.86 5.13 4.85
CA GLU A 139 15.27 4.69 3.58
C GLU A 139 13.76 4.95 3.63
N LYS A 140 13.29 5.93 2.83
CA LYS A 140 11.90 6.38 2.87
C LYS A 140 10.98 5.31 2.27
N CYS A 141 9.82 5.12 2.89
CA CYS A 141 8.81 4.19 2.40
C CYS A 141 7.49 4.89 2.09
N VAL A 142 6.86 4.51 0.98
CA VAL A 142 5.44 4.80 0.72
C VAL A 142 4.60 3.66 1.27
N THR A 143 3.69 3.97 2.19
CA THR A 143 2.81 3.01 2.85
C THR A 143 1.39 3.09 2.32
N TYR A 144 0.66 1.99 2.41
CA TYR A 144 -0.73 1.88 1.99
C TYR A 144 -1.41 0.74 2.75
N ALA A 145 -2.70 0.89 3.04
CA ALA A 145 -3.45 -0.13 3.76
C ALA A 145 -3.86 -1.30 2.84
N GLU A 146 -4.13 -1.00 1.58
CA GLU A 146 -4.47 -1.96 0.52
C GLU A 146 -4.02 -1.41 -0.83
N SER A 147 -3.68 -2.30 -1.75
CA SER A 147 -3.12 -2.02 -3.07
C SER A 147 -4.10 -2.40 -4.17
N HIS A 148 -3.69 -2.15 -5.41
CA HIS A 148 -4.38 -2.63 -6.60
C HIS A 148 -4.45 -4.16 -6.70
N ASP A 149 -3.49 -4.90 -6.12
CA ASP A 149 -3.48 -6.37 -6.14
C ASP A 149 -4.64 -6.94 -5.31
N GLN A 150 -4.88 -6.39 -4.11
CA GLN A 150 -6.03 -6.78 -3.29
C GLN A 150 -7.37 -6.35 -3.90
N ALA A 151 -7.35 -5.32 -4.77
CA ALA A 151 -8.54 -4.91 -5.49
C ALA A 151 -8.89 -5.85 -6.65
N LEU A 152 -7.99 -6.74 -7.11
CA LEU A 152 -8.24 -7.65 -8.24
C LEU A 152 -9.04 -8.90 -7.84
N VAL A 153 -9.60 -9.57 -8.85
CA VAL A 153 -10.32 -10.84 -8.69
C VAL A 153 -9.42 -11.90 -8.04
N GLY A 154 -9.88 -12.44 -6.91
CA GLY A 154 -9.12 -13.43 -6.13
C GLY A 154 -8.83 -12.98 -4.70
N ASP A 155 -8.96 -11.68 -4.42
CA ASP A 155 -8.96 -11.12 -3.07
C ASP A 155 -10.18 -10.19 -2.86
N LYS A 156 -10.24 -9.53 -1.70
CA LYS A 156 -11.28 -8.57 -1.33
C LYS A 156 -10.63 -7.26 -0.86
N THR A 157 -11.28 -6.14 -1.16
CA THR A 157 -10.94 -4.85 -0.54
C THR A 157 -11.14 -4.91 0.97
N ILE A 158 -10.48 -4.03 1.73
CA ILE A 158 -10.67 -3.94 3.19
C ILE A 158 -12.16 -3.72 3.52
N ALA A 159 -12.83 -2.84 2.77
CA ALA A 159 -14.26 -2.60 2.94
C ALA A 159 -15.09 -3.89 2.77
N PHE A 160 -14.78 -4.69 1.74
CA PHE A 160 -15.51 -5.93 1.47
C PHE A 160 -15.13 -7.08 2.42
N TRP A 161 -13.92 -7.10 2.97
CA TRP A 161 -13.55 -7.97 4.10
C TRP A 161 -14.36 -7.64 5.36
N LEU A 162 -14.56 -6.35 5.63
CA LEU A 162 -15.22 -5.89 6.85
C LEU A 162 -16.75 -6.00 6.81
N MET A 163 -17.36 -5.71 5.66
CA MET A 163 -18.81 -5.54 5.52
C MET A 163 -19.47 -6.59 4.63
N ASP A 164 -18.73 -7.18 3.69
CA ASP A 164 -19.23 -8.18 2.72
C ASP A 164 -20.55 -7.71 2.05
N LYS A 165 -21.46 -8.65 1.74
CA LYS A 165 -22.75 -8.37 1.10
C LYS A 165 -23.66 -7.37 1.82
N ASP A 166 -23.45 -7.11 3.12
CA ASP A 166 -24.26 -6.12 3.84
C ASP A 166 -24.10 -4.72 3.23
N MET A 167 -22.99 -4.47 2.52
CA MET A 167 -22.76 -3.22 1.80
C MET A 167 -23.87 -2.92 0.77
N TYR A 168 -24.51 -3.94 0.20
CA TYR A 168 -25.54 -3.74 -0.82
C TYR A 168 -26.88 -3.26 -0.23
N ASP A 169 -27.18 -3.65 1.01
CA ASP A 169 -28.51 -3.46 1.62
C ASP A 169 -28.53 -2.38 2.70
N PHE A 170 -27.41 -2.11 3.36
CA PHE A 170 -27.33 -1.31 4.60
C PHE A 170 -26.45 -0.05 4.52
N MET A 171 -25.96 0.28 3.33
CA MET A 171 -25.20 1.52 3.10
C MET A 171 -26.09 2.75 2.91
N ALA A 172 -27.42 2.60 2.82
CA ALA A 172 -28.34 3.73 2.75
C ALA A 172 -28.52 4.40 4.13
N LEU A 173 -28.62 5.72 4.14
CA LEU A 173 -28.87 6.53 5.35
C LEU A 173 -30.33 6.48 5.82
N ASP A 174 -31.25 6.13 4.92
CA ASP A 174 -32.71 6.10 5.16
C ASP A 174 -33.17 4.97 6.10
N ARG A 175 -32.26 4.09 6.49
CA ARG A 175 -32.51 2.91 7.33
C ARG A 175 -31.45 2.79 8.42
N PRO A 176 -31.78 2.10 9.53
CA PRO A 176 -30.79 1.76 10.55
C PRO A 176 -29.60 0.99 9.97
N SER A 177 -28.41 1.31 10.46
CA SER A 177 -27.21 0.54 10.18
C SER A 177 -27.24 -0.82 10.91
N THR A 178 -26.33 -1.72 10.54
CA THR A 178 -26.10 -2.97 11.28
C THR A 178 -24.80 -2.87 12.07
N PRO A 179 -24.62 -3.64 13.15
CA PRO A 179 -23.36 -3.68 13.88
C PRO A 179 -22.15 -4.01 12.99
N ARG A 180 -22.37 -4.79 11.92
CA ARG A 180 -21.33 -5.12 10.92
C ARG A 180 -20.93 -3.89 10.09
N ILE A 181 -21.89 -3.12 9.60
CA ILE A 181 -21.62 -1.89 8.84
C ILE A 181 -20.96 -0.84 9.72
N ASP A 182 -21.46 -0.65 10.95
CA ASP A 182 -20.87 0.32 11.88
C ASP A 182 -19.42 -0.04 12.22
N ARG A 183 -19.16 -1.33 12.53
CA ARG A 183 -17.81 -1.85 12.72
C ARG A 183 -16.95 -1.66 11.47
N GLY A 184 -17.48 -1.98 10.30
CA GLY A 184 -16.71 -1.92 9.06
C GLY A 184 -16.32 -0.50 8.67
N ILE A 185 -17.22 0.46 8.79
CA ILE A 185 -16.92 1.88 8.55
C ILE A 185 -15.90 2.40 9.57
N ALA A 186 -16.02 2.03 10.85
CA ALA A 186 -15.08 2.45 11.88
C ALA A 186 -13.67 1.88 11.62
N LEU A 187 -13.55 0.57 11.42
CA LEU A 187 -12.26 -0.09 11.19
C LEU A 187 -11.62 0.34 9.86
N HIS A 188 -12.39 0.55 8.80
CA HIS A 188 -11.87 1.07 7.53
C HIS A 188 -11.12 2.39 7.73
N LYS A 189 -11.75 3.34 8.45
CA LYS A 189 -11.14 4.64 8.79
C LYS A 189 -9.92 4.48 9.68
N MET A 190 -10.00 3.65 10.73
CA MET A 190 -8.90 3.44 11.67
C MET A 190 -7.68 2.79 11.02
N ILE A 191 -7.89 1.75 10.20
CA ILE A 191 -6.82 1.05 9.47
C ILE A 191 -6.08 2.01 8.55
N ARG A 192 -6.80 2.85 7.80
CA ARG A 192 -6.18 3.86 6.92
C ARG A 192 -5.38 4.88 7.71
N LEU A 193 -5.97 5.45 8.77
CA LEU A 193 -5.32 6.49 9.56
C LEU A 193 -4.10 5.97 10.34
N VAL A 194 -4.16 4.79 10.94
CA VAL A 194 -3.00 4.21 11.64
C VAL A 194 -1.89 3.85 10.65
N THR A 195 -2.25 3.40 9.45
CA THR A 195 -1.30 3.12 8.38
C THR A 195 -0.59 4.41 7.94
N MET A 196 -1.33 5.49 7.70
CA MET A 196 -0.76 6.80 7.35
C MET A 196 0.10 7.38 8.49
N GLY A 197 -0.35 7.27 9.75
CA GLY A 197 0.32 7.86 10.90
C GLY A 197 1.62 7.15 11.35
N LEU A 198 1.79 5.86 11.07
CA LEU A 198 2.96 5.08 11.52
C LEU A 198 3.75 4.39 10.40
N GLY A 199 3.14 4.19 9.23
CA GLY A 199 3.57 3.18 8.26
C GLY A 199 4.66 3.64 7.27
N GLY A 200 4.91 4.94 7.11
CA GLY A 200 5.73 5.46 6.03
C GLY A 200 6.07 6.96 6.12
N GLU A 201 6.84 7.41 5.12
CA GLU A 201 7.14 8.82 4.83
C GLU A 201 6.31 9.35 3.65
N GLY A 202 5.50 8.48 3.02
CA GLY A 202 4.48 8.86 2.04
C GLY A 202 3.30 7.89 2.10
N TYR A 203 2.13 8.32 1.63
CA TYR A 203 0.90 7.52 1.62
C TYR A 203 0.41 7.28 0.20
N LEU A 204 -0.07 6.06 -0.07
CA LEU A 204 -0.68 5.68 -1.34
C LEU A 204 -2.09 5.15 -1.10
N ASN A 205 -3.01 5.53 -2.00
CA ASN A 205 -4.37 5.01 -2.05
C ASN A 205 -4.71 4.61 -3.48
N PHE A 206 -5.25 3.41 -3.67
CA PHE A 206 -5.75 2.97 -4.96
C PHE A 206 -7.21 3.41 -5.16
N MET A 207 -7.51 3.90 -6.37
CA MET A 207 -8.79 4.55 -6.71
C MET A 207 -10.04 3.75 -6.29
N GLY A 208 -10.91 4.41 -5.55
CA GLY A 208 -12.15 3.86 -4.99
C GLY A 208 -12.02 3.39 -3.55
N ASN A 209 -10.82 3.01 -3.09
CA ASN A 209 -10.64 2.49 -1.75
C ASN A 209 -10.82 3.61 -0.70
N GLU A 210 -10.62 4.87 -1.05
CA GLU A 210 -10.85 6.06 -0.20
C GLU A 210 -12.25 6.13 0.39
N PHE A 211 -13.26 5.73 -0.38
CA PHE A 211 -14.64 5.67 0.08
C PHE A 211 -15.11 4.25 0.33
N GLY A 212 -14.21 3.26 0.38
CA GLY A 212 -14.56 1.86 0.59
C GLY A 212 -15.40 1.28 -0.56
N HIS A 213 -14.94 1.44 -1.80
CA HIS A 213 -15.62 0.90 -2.99
C HIS A 213 -15.96 -0.60 -2.78
N PRO A 214 -17.23 -1.01 -3.02
CA PRO A 214 -17.64 -2.39 -2.83
C PRO A 214 -17.04 -3.32 -3.89
N GLU A 215 -17.25 -4.63 -3.74
CA GLU A 215 -16.85 -5.64 -4.74
C GLU A 215 -15.33 -5.70 -4.96
N TRP A 216 -14.91 -6.03 -6.19
CA TRP A 216 -13.54 -6.16 -6.66
C TRP A 216 -13.43 -5.70 -8.12
N ILE A 217 -12.21 -5.61 -8.65
CA ILE A 217 -11.89 -5.37 -10.05
C ILE A 217 -11.70 -6.71 -10.76
N ASP A 218 -12.41 -6.90 -11.87
CA ASP A 218 -12.16 -8.00 -12.79
C ASP A 218 -12.17 -7.45 -14.22
N PHE A 219 -11.11 -7.71 -14.96
CA PHE A 219 -10.97 -7.29 -16.35
C PHE A 219 -11.71 -8.26 -17.28
N PRO A 220 -12.24 -7.80 -18.42
CA PRO A 220 -12.81 -8.68 -19.44
C PRO A 220 -11.79 -9.75 -19.85
N ARG A 221 -12.12 -11.02 -19.62
CA ARG A 221 -11.23 -12.14 -19.93
C ARG A 221 -11.99 -13.37 -20.40
N GLY A 222 -11.42 -14.02 -21.41
CA GLY A 222 -11.84 -15.35 -21.85
C GLY A 222 -11.31 -16.47 -20.94
N PRO A 223 -11.69 -17.73 -21.20
CA PRO A 223 -11.10 -18.89 -20.51
C PRO A 223 -9.60 -18.97 -20.74
N GLN A 224 -8.85 -19.32 -19.70
CA GLN A 224 -7.39 -19.52 -19.77
C GLN A 224 -7.05 -20.96 -19.39
N THR A 225 -6.06 -21.55 -20.06
CA THR A 225 -5.52 -22.86 -19.70
C THR A 225 -4.19 -22.67 -19.01
N LEU A 226 -4.10 -23.06 -17.75
CA LEU A 226 -2.85 -23.02 -16.99
C LEU A 226 -1.85 -24.06 -17.53
N PRO A 227 -0.53 -23.88 -17.31
CA PRO A 227 0.48 -24.90 -17.64
C PRO A 227 0.21 -26.27 -17.01
N THR A 228 -0.57 -26.31 -15.92
CA THR A 228 -1.02 -27.53 -15.24
C THR A 228 -2.17 -28.25 -15.95
N GLY A 229 -2.67 -27.72 -17.06
CA GLY A 229 -3.84 -28.23 -17.79
C GLY A 229 -5.19 -27.81 -17.18
N LYS A 230 -5.20 -27.11 -16.04
CA LYS A 230 -6.43 -26.59 -15.43
C LYS A 230 -6.98 -25.44 -16.27
N VAL A 231 -8.24 -25.54 -16.67
CA VAL A 231 -8.98 -24.45 -17.33
C VAL A 231 -9.56 -23.53 -16.26
N LEU A 232 -9.13 -22.27 -16.27
CA LEU A 232 -9.74 -21.20 -15.51
C LEU A 232 -10.85 -20.58 -16.35
N PRO A 233 -12.11 -20.59 -15.88
CA PRO A 233 -13.19 -19.94 -16.60
C PRO A 233 -12.94 -18.42 -16.68
N GLY A 234 -13.23 -17.86 -17.85
CA GLY A 234 -13.30 -16.42 -18.05
C GLY A 234 -14.52 -15.81 -17.36
N ASN A 235 -14.75 -14.52 -17.57
CA ASN A 235 -15.93 -13.80 -17.06
C ASN A 235 -16.86 -13.36 -18.19
N ASN A 236 -16.88 -14.11 -19.30
CA ASN A 236 -17.64 -13.80 -20.52
C ASN A 236 -17.32 -12.42 -21.11
N ASN A 237 -16.06 -11.97 -20.98
CA ASN A 237 -15.62 -10.63 -21.39
C ASN A 237 -16.47 -9.51 -20.75
N SER A 238 -16.90 -9.71 -19.49
CA SER A 238 -17.70 -8.74 -18.76
C SER A 238 -16.88 -7.51 -18.37
N TYR A 239 -17.49 -6.34 -18.52
CA TYR A 239 -16.95 -5.06 -18.08
C TYR A 239 -17.55 -4.60 -16.74
N ASP A 240 -18.47 -5.39 -16.14
CA ASP A 240 -19.23 -4.96 -14.96
C ASP A 240 -18.34 -4.61 -13.75
N LYS A 241 -17.23 -5.33 -13.57
CA LYS A 241 -16.26 -5.09 -12.50
C LYS A 241 -15.04 -4.27 -12.95
N CYS A 242 -14.92 -4.00 -14.25
CA CYS A 242 -13.84 -3.19 -14.84
C CYS A 242 -14.23 -1.70 -14.84
N ARG A 243 -14.72 -1.19 -13.70
CA ARG A 243 -15.15 0.20 -13.53
C ARG A 243 -14.99 0.66 -12.08
N ARG A 244 -15.17 1.96 -11.86
CA ARG A 244 -15.29 2.58 -10.53
C ARG A 244 -16.66 3.23 -10.42
N ARG A 245 -17.32 3.08 -9.27
CA ARG A 245 -18.62 3.68 -8.94
C ARG A 245 -18.44 4.89 -8.04
N PHE A 246 -17.87 5.96 -8.61
CA PHE A 246 -17.68 7.22 -7.90
C PHE A 246 -19.02 7.84 -7.46
N ASP A 247 -20.11 7.51 -8.16
CA ASP A 247 -21.49 7.86 -7.77
C ASP A 247 -21.86 7.40 -6.35
N LEU A 248 -21.24 6.33 -5.84
CA LEU A 248 -21.48 5.88 -4.47
C LEU A 248 -20.90 6.84 -3.42
N GLY A 249 -19.67 7.33 -3.67
CA GLY A 249 -18.99 8.29 -2.80
C GLY A 249 -19.62 9.68 -2.84
N ASP A 250 -20.15 10.09 -4.00
CA ASP A 250 -20.82 11.39 -4.19
C ASP A 250 -22.26 11.41 -3.64
N ALA A 251 -22.90 10.25 -3.46
CA ALA A 251 -24.28 10.15 -3.01
C ALA A 251 -24.44 10.56 -1.54
N ASP A 252 -25.19 11.64 -1.31
CA ASP A 252 -25.49 12.18 0.03
C ASP A 252 -26.42 11.29 0.87
N PHE A 253 -27.15 10.38 0.23
CA PHE A 253 -28.02 9.40 0.87
C PHE A 253 -27.33 8.07 1.19
N LEU A 254 -26.02 7.92 0.91
CA LEU A 254 -25.23 6.71 1.20
C LEU A 254 -24.10 6.98 2.20
N ARG A 255 -23.69 5.93 2.91
CA ARG A 255 -22.62 5.96 3.93
C ARG A 255 -21.22 6.05 3.36
N TYR A 256 -21.02 5.75 2.07
CA TYR A 256 -19.71 5.86 1.39
C TYR A 256 -19.13 7.28 1.47
N ARG A 257 -20.00 8.28 1.33
CA ARG A 257 -19.63 9.70 1.46
C ARG A 257 -18.92 10.01 2.77
N GLY A 258 -19.37 9.43 3.89
CA GLY A 258 -18.71 9.65 5.19
C GLY A 258 -17.30 9.05 5.28
N MET A 259 -17.01 7.99 4.52
CA MET A 259 -15.65 7.46 4.40
C MET A 259 -14.78 8.34 3.50
N GLN A 260 -15.34 8.87 2.41
CA GLN A 260 -14.68 9.83 1.53
C GLN A 260 -14.32 11.13 2.26
N GLU A 261 -15.26 11.69 3.04
CA GLU A 261 -15.04 12.89 3.85
C GLU A 261 -13.95 12.66 4.90
N PHE A 262 -13.90 11.46 5.50
CA PHE A 262 -12.82 11.10 6.41
C PHE A 262 -11.46 11.03 5.72
N ASP A 263 -11.38 10.42 4.53
CA ASP A 263 -10.14 10.37 3.76
C ASP A 263 -9.65 11.77 3.40
N GLN A 264 -10.54 12.64 2.93
CA GLN A 264 -10.22 14.04 2.65
C GLN A 264 -9.70 14.76 3.90
N ALA A 265 -10.36 14.56 5.06
CA ALA A 265 -9.92 15.14 6.32
C ALA A 265 -8.55 14.61 6.76
N MET A 266 -8.27 13.32 6.52
CA MET A 266 -6.99 12.69 6.79
C MET A 266 -5.86 13.30 5.93
N GLN A 267 -6.10 13.53 4.63
CA GLN A 267 -5.13 14.20 3.76
C GLN A 267 -4.88 15.66 4.19
N HIS A 268 -5.95 16.41 4.50
CA HIS A 268 -5.81 17.79 4.99
C HIS A 268 -5.11 17.88 6.35
N LEU A 269 -5.22 16.84 7.19
CA LEU A 269 -4.49 16.77 8.45
C LEU A 269 -2.98 16.66 8.19
N GLU A 270 -2.56 15.83 7.24
CA GLU A 270 -1.15 15.74 6.84
C GLU A 270 -0.66 17.02 6.17
N GLU A 271 -1.43 17.60 5.24
CA GLU A 271 -1.10 18.90 4.61
C GLU A 271 -0.82 19.99 5.67
N LYS A 272 -1.61 19.99 6.75
CA LYS A 272 -1.50 21.00 7.81
C LYS A 272 -0.34 20.77 8.77
N TYR A 273 -0.06 19.52 9.14
CA TYR A 273 0.88 19.20 10.21
C TYR A 273 2.18 18.53 9.73
N GLY A 274 2.24 18.05 8.48
CA GLY A 274 3.42 17.41 7.89
C GLY A 274 3.96 16.24 8.72
N PHE A 275 3.09 15.44 9.34
CA PHE A 275 3.51 14.45 10.32
C PHE A 275 4.19 13.25 9.66
N MET A 276 3.86 12.88 8.41
CA MET A 276 4.46 11.72 7.76
C MET A 276 5.96 11.89 7.50
N THR A 277 6.44 13.10 7.30
CA THR A 277 7.86 13.38 7.07
C THR A 277 8.61 13.85 8.32
N SER A 278 7.92 13.91 9.47
CA SER A 278 8.53 14.28 10.75
C SER A 278 9.52 13.23 11.25
N GLU A 279 10.66 13.69 11.77
CA GLU A 279 11.62 12.84 12.46
C GLU A 279 11.09 12.32 13.81
N HIS A 280 10.15 13.04 14.44
CA HIS A 280 9.58 12.63 15.72
C HIS A 280 8.56 11.51 15.53
N GLN A 281 8.89 10.32 16.00
CA GLN A 281 8.01 9.17 16.06
C GLN A 281 8.20 8.43 17.38
N TYR A 282 7.14 8.32 18.18
CA TYR A 282 7.25 7.63 19.46
C TYR A 282 5.97 6.87 19.80
N VAL A 283 6.06 5.54 19.90
CA VAL A 283 4.91 4.71 20.33
C VAL A 283 4.93 4.58 21.85
N SER A 284 4.04 5.30 22.52
CA SER A 284 3.94 5.34 23.98
C SER A 284 3.12 4.18 24.54
N ARG A 285 2.14 3.66 23.80
CA ARG A 285 1.29 2.54 24.26
C ARG A 285 0.90 1.60 23.13
N LYS A 286 0.99 0.29 23.40
CA LYS A 286 0.49 -0.82 22.57
C LYS A 286 -0.11 -1.88 23.49
N HIS A 287 -1.32 -1.61 23.98
CA HIS A 287 -1.93 -2.35 25.07
C HIS A 287 -2.82 -3.48 24.53
N GLU A 288 -2.48 -4.73 24.86
CA GLU A 288 -3.12 -5.91 24.26
C GLU A 288 -4.53 -6.19 24.81
N GLU A 289 -4.75 -6.00 26.11
CA GLU A 289 -6.05 -6.28 26.73
C GLU A 289 -7.07 -5.21 26.35
N ASP A 290 -6.76 -3.94 26.63
CA ASP A 290 -7.57 -2.78 26.21
C ASP A 290 -7.66 -2.59 24.68
N LYS A 291 -6.81 -3.25 23.88
CA LYS A 291 -6.70 -3.06 22.41
C LYS A 291 -6.45 -1.59 22.01
N VAL A 292 -5.56 -0.92 22.73
CA VAL A 292 -5.26 0.51 22.53
C VAL A 292 -3.85 0.72 21.97
N ILE A 293 -3.75 1.55 20.92
CA ILE A 293 -2.47 2.03 20.38
C ILE A 293 -2.41 3.55 20.56
N ILE A 294 -1.35 4.05 21.17
CA ILE A 294 -1.07 5.48 21.33
C ILE A 294 0.34 5.77 20.84
N PHE A 295 0.47 6.78 20.00
CA PHE A 295 1.76 7.25 19.52
C PHE A 295 1.76 8.73 19.21
N GLU A 296 2.96 9.27 19.13
CA GLU A 296 3.25 10.63 18.71
C GLU A 296 3.90 10.58 17.33
N ARG A 297 3.47 11.46 16.42
CA ARG A 297 4.11 11.68 15.13
C ARG A 297 4.06 13.17 14.81
N GLY A 298 5.22 13.81 14.72
CA GLY A 298 5.31 15.28 14.72
C GLY A 298 4.63 15.90 15.93
N ASP A 299 3.84 16.95 15.72
CA ASP A 299 3.14 17.67 16.80
C ASP A 299 1.80 17.04 17.22
N LEU A 300 1.50 15.83 16.72
CA LEU A 300 0.22 15.16 16.95
C LEU A 300 0.36 13.95 17.87
N VAL A 301 -0.62 13.79 18.76
CA VAL A 301 -0.85 12.58 19.54
C VAL A 301 -2.01 11.82 18.92
N PHE A 302 -1.76 10.57 18.53
CA PHE A 302 -2.74 9.67 17.96
C PHE A 302 -3.19 8.65 18.99
N VAL A 303 -4.50 8.43 19.07
CA VAL A 303 -5.12 7.48 20.00
C VAL A 303 -6.09 6.59 19.23
N PHE A 304 -5.82 5.29 19.22
CA PHE A 304 -6.64 4.28 18.58
C PHE A 304 -7.17 3.30 19.61
N ASN A 305 -8.48 3.11 19.65
CA ASN A 305 -9.14 2.06 20.42
C ASN A 305 -9.72 1.01 19.46
N PHE A 306 -9.03 -0.12 19.32
CA PHE A 306 -9.45 -1.27 18.51
C PHE A 306 -10.33 -2.25 19.29
N HIS A 307 -10.72 -1.94 20.53
CA HIS A 307 -11.59 -2.83 21.29
C HIS A 307 -12.99 -2.88 20.65
N TRP A 308 -13.51 -4.10 20.48
CA TRP A 308 -14.80 -4.37 19.82
C TRP A 308 -16.04 -3.94 20.63
N SER A 309 -15.88 -3.40 21.84
CA SER A 309 -17.00 -3.11 22.75
C SER A 309 -16.70 -2.07 23.82
N ASN A 310 -15.47 -2.04 24.35
CA ASN A 310 -15.16 -1.21 25.51
C ASN A 310 -14.85 0.23 25.10
N SER A 311 -15.44 1.16 25.85
CA SER A 311 -15.11 2.59 25.80
C SER A 311 -14.36 2.96 27.08
N PHE A 312 -13.32 3.77 26.94
CA PHE A 312 -12.50 4.26 28.05
C PHE A 312 -12.79 5.77 28.19
N PHE A 313 -13.23 6.20 29.37
CA PHE A 313 -13.66 7.57 29.67
C PHE A 313 -12.69 8.27 30.60
#